data_AF-A0A9E4R901-F1
#
_entry.id   AF-A0A9E4R901-F1
#
_cell.length_a   1.000
_cell.length_b   1.000
_cell.length_c   1.000
_cell.angle_alpha   90.00
_cell.angle_beta   90.00
_cell.angle_gamma   90.00
#
_symmetry.space_group_name_H-M   'P 1'
#
loop_
_entity.id
_entity.type
_entity.pdbx_description
1 polymer ?
#
loop_
_entity_poly.entity_id
_entity_poly.type
_entity_poly.pdbx_seq_one_letter_code
_entity_poly.pdbx_strand_id
1 'polypeptide(L)' 'MATGTPMATRIRGKEREDLAEALRARVSGEVRFDPYSRVLYSTDASIYQMEPVGVVIPRSVD' A
#
# COMPACT_ATOMS: atom_id res chain seq x y z
N MET A 1 13.04 -8.16 -29.68
CA MET A 1 12.25 -8.91 -28.67
C MET A 1 12.73 -8.44 -27.32
N ALA A 2 12.00 -7.52 -26.68
CA ALA A 2 12.37 -6.96 -25.39
C ALA A 2 11.18 -7.11 -24.44
N THR A 3 11.13 -8.22 -23.72
CA THR A 3 10.20 -8.40 -22.60
C THR A 3 10.99 -8.09 -21.33
N GLY A 4 11.08 -6.80 -20.99
CA GLY A 4 11.44 -6.41 -19.64
C GLY A 4 10.24 -6.71 -18.75
N THR A 5 10.32 -7.76 -17.94
CA THR A 5 9.43 -7.94 -16.79
C THR A 5 9.35 -6.59 -16.06
N PRO A 6 8.17 -6.02 -15.78
CA PRO A 6 8.11 -4.81 -14.97
C PRO A 6 8.69 -5.17 -13.60
N MET A 7 9.90 -4.68 -13.33
CA MET A 7 10.47 -4.70 -11.99
C MET A 7 9.44 -4.07 -11.06
N ALA A 8 9.08 -4.73 -9.97
CA ALA A 8 8.20 -4.18 -8.95
C ALA A 8 8.70 -2.78 -8.58
N THR A 9 7.96 -1.75 -8.99
CA THR A 9 8.35 -0.36 -8.78
C THR A 9 8.38 -0.11 -7.28
N ARG A 10 9.59 0.01 -6.73
CA ARG A 10 9.77 0.38 -5.33
C ARG A 10 9.41 1.85 -5.16
N ILE A 11 8.32 2.13 -4.47
CA ILE A 11 7.94 3.50 -4.10
C ILE A 11 9.00 4.07 -3.16
N ARG A 12 9.51 5.28 -3.44
CA ARG A 12 10.51 5.94 -2.60
C ARG A 12 9.88 6.38 -1.29
N GLY A 13 10.71 6.56 -0.24
CA GLY A 13 10.24 6.95 1.10
C GLY A 13 9.38 8.21 1.08
N LYS A 14 9.83 9.25 0.36
CA LYS A 14 9.10 10.51 0.23
C LYS A 14 7.76 10.36 -0.50
N GLU A 15 7.73 9.63 -1.61
CA GLU A 15 6.49 9.38 -2.36
C GLU A 15 5.45 8.61 -1.53
N ARG A 16 5.92 7.69 -0.68
CA ARG A 16 5.07 6.96 0.25
C ARG A 16 4.48 7.87 1.32
N GLU A 17 5.26 8.81 1.85
CA GLU A 17 4.78 9.80 2.82
C GLU A 17 3.75 10.74 2.19
N ASP A 18 4.04 11.26 1.00
CA ASP A 18 3.14 12.15 0.26
C ASP A 18 1.81 11.45 -0.05
N LEU A 19 1.87 10.17 -0.46
CA LEU A 19 0.69 9.35 -0.68
C LEU A 19 -0.11 9.12 0.61
N ALA A 20 0.57 8.87 1.73
CA ALA A 20 -0.09 8.66 3.00
C ALA A 20 -0.82 9.92 3.48
N GLU A 21 -0.21 11.10 3.33
CA GLU A 21 -0.84 12.39 3.63
C GLU A 21 -2.04 12.66 2.72
N ALA A 22 -1.88 12.46 1.41
CA ALA A 22 -2.95 12.65 0.44
C ALA A 22 -4.16 11.74 0.71
N LEU A 23 -3.93 10.48 1.09
CA LEU A 23 -5.00 9.54 1.44
C LEU A 23 -5.67 9.90 2.76
N ARG A 24 -4.91 10.30 3.80
CA ARG A 24 -5.48 10.74 5.09
C ARG A 24 -6.40 11.95 4.93
N ALA A 25 -6.09 12.84 4.00
CA ALA A 25 -6.91 14.02 3.74
C ALA A 25 -8.23 13.70 3.02
N ARG A 26 -8.32 12.55 2.33
CA ARG A 26 -9.45 12.22 1.45
C ARG A 26 -10.34 11.09 1.96
N VAL A 27 -9.79 10.18 2.76
CA VAL A 27 -10.52 8.99 3.21
C VAL A 27 -11.09 9.21 4.61
N SER A 28 -12.41 9.10 4.74
CA SER A 28 -13.05 8.93 6.04
C SER A 28 -12.83 7.50 6.53
N GLY A 29 -11.78 7.28 7.31
CA GLY A 29 -11.39 5.95 7.75
C GLY A 29 -10.01 5.93 8.39
N GLU A 30 -9.38 4.77 8.37
CA GLU A 30 -8.00 4.60 8.80
C GLU A 30 -7.07 4.48 7.60
N VAL A 31 -5.93 5.16 7.66
CA VAL A 31 -4.89 5.13 6.62
C VAL A 31 -3.56 4.82 7.30
N ARG A 32 -3.10 3.57 7.13
CA ARG A 32 -1.98 2.99 7.86
C ARG A 32 -0.83 2.63 6.93
N PHE A 33 0.33 3.23 7.16
CA PHE A 33 1.55 3.05 6.38
C PHE A 33 2.72 2.54 7.23
N ASP A 34 2.45 2.21 8.50
CA ASP A 34 3.44 1.65 9.41
C ASP A 34 3.76 0.19 9.05
N PRO A 35 4.98 -0.30 9.40
CA PRO A 35 5.40 -1.65 9.05
C PRO A 35 4.49 -2.75 9.61
N TYR A 36 3.96 -2.57 10.82
CA TYR A 36 3.16 -3.59 11.48
C TYR A 36 1.85 -3.83 10.73
N SER A 37 1.13 -2.76 10.41
CA SER A 37 -0.09 -2.84 9.59
C SER A 37 0.20 -3.45 8.22
N ARG A 38 1.29 -3.05 7.57
CA ARG A 38 1.62 -3.57 6.22
C ARG A 38 1.84 -5.08 6.26
N VAL A 39 2.57 -5.59 7.25
CA VAL A 39 2.78 -7.04 7.46
C VAL A 39 1.47 -7.77 7.71
N LEU A 40 0.59 -7.22 8.55
CA LEU A 40 -0.70 -7.85 8.87
C LEU A 40 -1.56 -8.07 7.61
N TYR A 41 -1.47 -7.16 6.64
CA TYR A 41 -2.23 -7.19 5.40
C TYR A 41 -1.43 -7.69 4.19
N SER A 42 -0.26 -8.30 4.40
CA SER A 42 0.57 -8.91 3.33
C SER A 42 0.04 -10.26 2.81
N THR A 43 -1.13 -10.71 3.26
CA THR A 43 -1.64 -12.06 2.98
C THR A 43 -2.54 -12.08 1.74
N ASP A 44 -2.06 -12.70 0.68
CA ASP A 44 -2.89 -13.50 -0.23
C ASP A 44 -2.96 -14.92 0.38
N ALA A 45 -4.09 -15.61 0.34
CA ALA A 45 -4.30 -16.94 0.93
C ALA A 45 -3.52 -18.07 0.22
N SER A 46 -2.34 -17.76 -0.30
CA SER A 46 -1.44 -18.60 -1.07
C SER A 46 0.00 -18.48 -0.54
N ILE A 47 0.93 -19.22 -1.15
CA ILE A 47 2.36 -19.17 -0.81
C ILE A 47 3.05 -17.86 -1.21
N TYR A 48 2.38 -17.00 -2.00
CA TYR A 48 2.95 -15.76 -2.51
C TYR A 48 2.55 -14.58 -1.62
N GLN A 49 3.53 -14.00 -0.93
CA GLN A 49 3.34 -12.81 -0.11
C GLN A 49 3.76 -11.57 -0.90
N MET A 50 2.93 -10.53 -0.89
CA MET A 50 3.31 -9.19 -1.36
C MET A 50 3.02 -8.18 -0.25
N GLU A 51 4.06 -7.45 0.15
CA GLU A 51 3.91 -6.39 1.13
C GLU A 51 3.24 -5.17 0.48
N PRO A 52 2.10 -4.69 0.99
CA PRO A 52 1.45 -3.51 0.45
C PRO A 52 2.28 -2.24 0.69
N VAL A 53 2.06 -1.21 -0.12
CA VAL A 53 2.64 0.12 0.12
C VAL A 53 2.06 0.76 1.39
N GLY A 54 0.75 0.58 1.59
CA GLY A 54 -0.02 1.05 2.74
C GLY A 54 -1.40 0.41 2.72
N VAL A 55 -2.15 0.57 3.80
CA VAL A 55 -3.47 -0.04 4.03
C VAL A 55 -4.48 1.06 4.31
N VAL A 56 -5.64 0.97 3.67
CA VAL A 56 -6.77 1.89 3.88
C VAL A 56 -7.98 1.08 4.34
N ILE A 57 -8.59 1.49 5.45
CA ILE A 57 -9.80 0.89 6.02
C ILE A 57 -10.88 1.99 6.04
N PRO A 58 -11.65 2.14 4.96
CA PRO A 58 -12.67 3.18 4.88
C PRO A 58 -13.87 2.86 5.78
N ARG A 59 -14.51 3.89 6.33
CA ARG A 59 -15.75 3.75 7.12
C ARG A 59 -17.01 3.90 6.26
N SER A 60 -16.88 4.44 5.06
CA SER A 60 -17.96 4.67 4.09
C SER A 60 -17.49 4.33 2.68
N VAL A 61 -18.44 4.12 1.76
CA VAL A 61 -18.16 3.80 0.35
C VAL A 61 -18.17 5.04 -0.56
N ASP A 62 -18.53 6.19 -0.01
CA ASP A 62 -18.61 7.49 -0.68
C ASP A 62 -17.24 8.11 -1.03
#